data_AF-A0AAW5HCX0-F1
#
_entry.id   AF-A0AAW5HCX0-F1
#
_cell.length_a   1.000
_cell.length_b   1.000
_cell.length_c   1.000
_cell.angle_alpha   90.00
_cell.angle_beta   90.00
_cell.angle_gamma   90.00
#
_symmetry.space_group_name_H-M   'P 1'
#
loop_
_entity.id
_entity.type
_entity.pdbx_description
1 polymer ?
#
loop_
_entity_poly.entity_id
_entity_poly.type
_entity_poly.pdbx_seq_one_letter_code
_entity_poly.pdbx_strand_id
1 'polypeptide(L)'
;MELHYNVFRYYDPNLGRFTQHDPIGLAGGINLYRYAPNAKTWSDPLGLIAVDTPGYTVYGLYDGNPLTTKPYYIGITNDIDRRAAEHEMSGRLPKSSSIAPIKSDINYGQARGQEQYYIEKYQTRTGIIGQPTSSANRGNKYNSFDLSRTDDRAIYFKQAYSEIKAKLTLTPANLRSGACK
;
A
#
# COMPACT_ATOMS: atom_id res chain seq x y z
N MET A 1 -14.08 -8.95 -33.53
CA MET A 1 -15.24 -8.19 -32.99
C MET A 1 -15.89 -9.09 -31.98
N GLU A 2 -15.82 -8.76 -30.69
CA GLU A 2 -16.33 -9.66 -29.66
C GLU A 2 -17.23 -8.86 -28.72
N LEU A 3 -18.51 -9.23 -28.75
CA LEU A 3 -19.59 -8.61 -28.00
C LEU A 3 -19.73 -9.36 -26.67
N HIS A 4 -19.52 -8.67 -25.55
CA HIS A 4 -19.77 -9.27 -24.23
C HIS A 4 -21.18 -8.92 -23.76
N TYR A 5 -22.06 -9.93 -23.74
CA TYR A 5 -23.39 -9.85 -23.14
C TYR A 5 -23.30 -10.04 -21.62
N ASN A 6 -23.90 -9.13 -20.85
CA ASN A 6 -24.07 -9.26 -19.40
C ASN A 6 -25.54 -8.91 -19.05
N VAL A 7 -26.24 -9.86 -18.42
CA VAL A 7 -27.71 -9.98 -18.49
C VAL A 7 -28.49 -8.96 -17.61
N PHE A 8 -27.85 -8.04 -16.88
CA PHE A 8 -28.59 -7.07 -16.06
C PHE A 8 -27.92 -5.69 -15.91
N ARG A 9 -27.65 -4.98 -17.02
CA ARG A 9 -27.74 -3.50 -17.19
C ARG A 9 -26.98 -3.06 -18.47
N TYR A 10 -27.62 -2.20 -19.27
CA TYR A 10 -27.02 -1.61 -20.47
C TYR A 10 -26.15 -0.39 -20.11
N TYR A 11 -24.93 -0.35 -20.65
CA TYR A 11 -23.93 0.72 -20.45
C TYR A 11 -23.89 1.62 -21.69
N ASP A 12 -24.01 2.95 -21.51
CA ASP A 12 -23.83 3.92 -22.59
C ASP A 12 -22.40 4.52 -22.52
N PRO A 13 -21.52 4.19 -23.49
CA PRO A 13 -20.13 4.65 -23.48
C PRO A 13 -19.95 6.14 -23.80
N ASN A 14 -20.96 6.84 -24.32
CA ASN A 14 -20.83 8.29 -24.62
C ASN A 14 -21.00 9.18 -23.38
N LEU A 15 -21.65 8.67 -22.33
CA LEU A 15 -21.95 9.43 -21.11
C LEU A 15 -21.22 8.89 -19.87
N GLY A 16 -20.65 7.68 -19.93
CA GLY A 16 -19.93 7.05 -18.82
C GLY A 16 -20.84 6.70 -17.63
N ARG A 17 -22.12 6.36 -17.87
CA ARG A 17 -23.13 6.13 -16.84
C ARG A 17 -24.10 5.01 -17.22
N PHE A 18 -24.61 4.29 -16.23
CA PHE A 18 -25.77 3.41 -16.40
C PHE A 18 -27.07 4.22 -16.33
N THR A 19 -28.04 3.89 -17.19
CA THR A 19 -29.29 4.66 -17.37
C THR A 19 -30.46 4.17 -16.52
N GLN A 20 -30.25 3.24 -15.58
CA GLN A 20 -31.31 2.73 -14.68
C GLN A 20 -30.97 2.92 -13.20
N HIS A 21 -32.02 3.21 -12.42
CA HIS A 21 -31.99 3.33 -10.96
C HIS A 21 -31.74 1.98 -10.28
N ASP A 22 -30.90 1.98 -9.25
CA ASP A 22 -30.61 0.81 -8.41
C ASP A 22 -31.77 0.52 -7.45
N PRO A 23 -32.39 -0.68 -7.45
CA PRO A 23 -33.39 -1.07 -6.48
C PRO A 23 -32.71 -1.63 -5.23
N ILE A 24 -31.95 -0.79 -4.52
CA ILE A 24 -31.73 -0.97 -3.08
C ILE A 24 -31.78 0.40 -2.42
N GLY A 25 -32.88 0.63 -1.71
CA GLY A 25 -33.22 1.92 -1.10
C GLY A 25 -32.43 2.21 0.18
N LEU A 26 -32.30 3.51 0.45
CA LEU A 26 -32.36 4.16 1.76
C LEU A 26 -31.78 3.40 2.98
N ALA A 27 -30.48 3.12 2.93
CA ALA A 27 -29.61 3.13 4.12
C ALA A 27 -28.37 4.01 3.86
N GLY A 28 -28.60 5.12 3.16
CA GLY A 28 -27.57 6.01 2.61
C GLY A 28 -26.85 6.85 3.67
N GLY A 29 -25.53 6.78 3.65
CA GLY A 29 -24.68 7.90 4.06
C GLY A 29 -24.56 8.93 2.93
N ILE A 30 -24.27 10.19 3.29
CA ILE A 30 -24.28 11.39 2.44
C ILE A 30 -23.09 11.43 1.46
N ASN A 31 -22.85 10.35 0.72
CA ASN A 31 -22.00 10.38 -0.48
C ASN A 31 -22.28 9.16 -1.37
N LEU A 32 -23.33 9.26 -2.20
CA LEU A 32 -23.78 8.22 -3.14
C LEU A 32 -22.82 7.99 -4.32
N TYR A 33 -21.63 8.64 -4.33
CA TYR A 33 -20.56 8.45 -5.32
C TYR A 33 -19.33 7.71 -4.78
N ARG A 34 -19.38 7.19 -3.55
CA ARG A 34 -18.20 6.54 -2.97
C ARG A 34 -18.00 5.14 -3.57
N TYR A 35 -17.08 5.05 -4.52
CA TYR A 35 -16.54 3.80 -5.02
C TYR A 35 -16.10 2.92 -3.83
N ALA A 36 -16.50 1.65 -3.85
CA ALA A 36 -16.17 0.65 -2.84
C ALA A 36 -14.66 0.64 -2.51
N PRO A 37 -14.24 0.24 -1.30
CA PRO A 37 -12.83 0.19 -0.93
C PRO A 37 -12.16 -0.88 -1.80
N ASN A 38 -11.61 -0.45 -2.92
CA ASN A 38 -10.98 -1.28 -3.92
C ASN A 38 -9.78 -2.00 -3.30
N ALA A 39 -9.96 -3.25 -2.87
CA ALA A 39 -8.86 -4.17 -2.57
C ALA A 39 -7.99 -4.49 -3.81
N LYS A 40 -8.42 -4.04 -4.99
CA LYS A 40 -7.73 -4.19 -6.28
C LYS A 40 -6.78 -3.05 -6.64
N THR A 41 -6.60 -2.00 -5.83
CA THR A 41 -5.58 -0.97 -6.09
C THR A 41 -4.22 -1.28 -5.47
N TRP A 42 -4.11 -2.33 -4.66
CA TRP A 42 -2.84 -2.70 -4.02
C TRP A 42 -1.98 -3.59 -4.91
N SER A 43 -2.63 -4.49 -5.65
CA SER A 43 -2.07 -5.01 -6.89
C SER A 43 -2.43 -4.00 -7.98
N ASP A 44 -1.46 -3.42 -8.67
CA ASP A 44 -1.68 -2.65 -9.89
C ASP A 44 -1.59 -3.64 -11.06
N PRO A 45 -2.69 -4.28 -11.50
CA PRO A 45 -2.66 -5.22 -12.62
C PRO A 45 -2.51 -4.52 -13.98
N LEU A 46 -2.64 -3.18 -14.06
CA LEU A 46 -2.63 -2.44 -15.34
C LEU A 46 -1.35 -1.63 -15.58
N GLY A 47 -0.46 -1.49 -14.60
CA GLY A 47 0.87 -0.89 -14.79
C GLY A 47 0.85 0.59 -15.15
N LEU A 48 -0.22 1.32 -14.83
CA LEU A 48 -0.45 2.69 -15.32
C LEU A 48 0.54 3.73 -14.76
N ILE A 49 1.27 3.40 -13.70
CA ILE A 49 2.22 4.32 -13.06
C ILE A 49 3.64 3.95 -13.53
N ALA A 50 4.33 4.88 -14.17
CA ALA A 50 5.71 4.70 -14.62
C ALA A 50 6.64 4.53 -13.41
N VAL A 51 7.65 3.65 -13.51
CA VAL A 51 8.54 3.31 -12.38
C VAL A 51 9.36 4.50 -11.88
N ASP A 52 9.62 5.46 -12.76
CA ASP A 52 10.36 6.69 -12.54
C ASP A 52 9.50 7.86 -12.03
N THR A 53 8.17 7.69 -11.93
CA THR A 53 7.26 8.74 -11.42
C THR A 53 7.71 9.20 -10.03
N PRO A 54 8.09 10.48 -9.86
CA PRO A 54 8.60 11.00 -8.59
C PRO A 54 7.47 11.28 -7.59
N GLY A 55 7.85 11.70 -6.36
CA GLY A 55 6.91 12.18 -5.36
C GLY A 55 6.23 11.08 -4.53
N TYR A 56 6.81 9.88 -4.49
CA TYR A 56 6.34 8.80 -3.64
C TYR A 56 7.06 8.79 -2.29
N THR A 57 6.33 8.31 -1.30
CA THR A 57 6.77 8.16 0.08
C THR A 57 6.39 6.76 0.57
N VAL A 58 7.33 6.07 1.22
CA VAL A 58 7.05 4.91 2.06
C VAL A 58 6.72 5.41 3.46
N TYR A 59 5.58 4.97 4.02
CA TYR A 59 5.14 5.33 5.36
C TYR A 59 4.88 4.08 6.20
N GLY A 60 4.90 4.27 7.52
CA GLY A 60 4.47 3.30 8.52
C GLY A 60 3.24 3.76 9.28
N LEU A 61 2.44 2.82 9.77
CA LEU A 61 1.43 3.09 10.80
C LEU A 61 1.91 2.56 12.16
N TYR A 62 1.73 3.36 13.20
CA TYR A 62 2.26 3.14 14.55
C TYR A 62 1.12 3.14 15.56
N ASP A 63 1.20 2.32 16.59
CA ASP A 63 0.15 2.16 17.61
C ASP A 63 0.03 3.36 18.58
N GLY A 64 0.89 4.37 18.40
CA GLY A 64 0.96 5.60 19.20
C GLY A 64 1.53 5.41 20.60
N ASN A 65 2.04 4.21 20.89
CA ASN A 65 2.86 4.01 22.07
C ASN A 65 4.26 4.59 21.79
N PRO A 66 4.75 5.55 22.59
CA PRO A 66 6.04 6.19 22.36
C PRO A 66 7.24 5.23 22.49
N LEU A 67 7.04 4.05 23.09
CA LEU A 67 8.07 3.02 23.25
C LEU A 67 8.15 2.06 22.06
N THR A 68 7.13 2.03 21.20
CA THR A 68 7.08 1.18 20.00
C THR A 68 7.51 1.97 18.77
N THR A 69 8.78 1.80 18.40
CA THR A 69 9.35 2.39 17.18
C THR A 69 9.05 1.55 15.92
N LYS A 70 8.35 0.43 16.09
CA LYS A 70 8.05 -0.54 15.04
C LYS A 70 6.66 -0.27 14.44
N PRO A 71 6.55 0.01 13.14
CA PRO A 71 5.26 0.12 12.49
C PRO A 71 4.56 -1.24 12.42
N TYR A 72 3.24 -1.26 12.57
CA TYR A 72 2.42 -2.47 12.39
C TYR A 72 1.99 -2.67 10.93
N TYR A 73 2.07 -1.63 10.11
CA TYR A 73 1.74 -1.64 8.69
C TYR A 73 2.71 -0.74 7.93
N ILE A 74 3.08 -1.15 6.71
CA ILE A 74 3.89 -0.37 5.77
C ILE A 74 3.08 -0.13 4.51
N GLY A 75 3.14 1.08 3.96
CA GLY A 75 2.53 1.38 2.68
C GLY A 75 3.30 2.42 1.88
N ILE A 76 2.90 2.59 0.62
CA ILE A 76 3.36 3.70 -0.24
C ILE A 76 2.23 4.66 -0.59
N THR A 77 2.57 5.95 -0.70
CA THR A 77 1.64 6.99 -1.14
C THR A 77 2.38 8.16 -1.78
N ASN A 78 1.70 8.89 -2.65
CA ASN A 78 2.11 10.21 -3.13
C ASN A 78 1.36 11.35 -2.39
N ASP A 79 0.45 10.99 -1.49
CA ASP A 79 -0.38 11.91 -0.72
C ASP A 79 -0.66 11.26 0.65
N ILE A 80 0.01 11.76 1.69
CA ILE A 80 -0.04 11.14 3.03
C ILE A 80 -1.35 11.44 3.74
N ASP A 81 -1.92 12.63 3.54
CA ASP A 81 -3.14 13.08 4.20
C ASP A 81 -4.35 12.30 3.67
N ARG A 82 -4.46 12.17 2.34
CA ARG A 82 -5.49 11.32 1.73
C ARG A 82 -5.35 9.88 2.21
N ARG A 83 -4.12 9.35 2.28
CA ARG A 83 -3.90 7.97 2.70
C ARG A 83 -4.18 7.75 4.18
N ALA A 84 -3.93 8.73 5.04
CA ALA A 84 -4.31 8.72 6.45
C ALA A 84 -5.84 8.56 6.58
N ALA A 85 -6.60 9.41 5.88
CA ALA A 85 -8.07 9.34 5.87
C ALA A 85 -8.59 7.98 5.38
N GLU A 86 -7.98 7.39 4.34
CA GLU A 86 -8.32 6.04 3.88
C GLU A 86 -8.12 4.97 4.95
N HIS A 87 -7.03 5.07 5.73
CA HIS A 87 -6.76 4.12 6.82
C HIS A 87 -7.70 4.32 8.01
N GLU A 88 -8.06 5.56 8.34
CA GLU A 88 -9.07 5.85 9.36
C GLU A 88 -10.41 5.24 8.97
N MET A 89 -10.85 5.48 7.73
CA MET A 89 -12.12 4.96 7.22
C MET A 89 -12.15 3.43 7.13
N SER A 90 -11.00 2.78 6.93
CA SER A 90 -10.91 1.31 6.93
C SER A 90 -10.73 0.68 8.32
N GLY A 91 -10.63 1.50 9.37
CA GLY A 91 -10.35 1.08 10.74
C GLY A 91 -8.90 0.63 10.97
N ARG A 92 -8.01 0.83 9.99
CA ARG A 92 -6.58 0.47 10.09
C ARG A 92 -5.76 1.52 10.85
N LEU A 93 -6.24 2.76 10.92
CA LEU A 93 -5.64 3.85 11.71
C LEU A 93 -6.64 4.33 12.77
N PRO A 94 -6.68 3.73 13.97
CA PRO A 94 -7.49 4.24 15.07
C PRO A 94 -6.91 5.57 15.59
N LYS A 95 -7.71 6.36 16.33
CA LYS A 95 -7.31 7.69 16.84
C LYS A 95 -6.04 7.70 17.69
N SER A 96 -5.73 6.59 18.37
CA SER A 96 -4.51 6.46 19.18
C SER A 96 -3.28 6.16 18.33
N SER A 97 -3.42 5.88 17.04
CA SER A 97 -2.35 5.50 16.13
C SER A 97 -1.94 6.68 15.25
N SER A 98 -0.73 6.61 14.71
CA SER A 98 -0.20 7.65 13.82
C SER A 98 0.29 7.05 12.50
N ILE A 99 0.31 7.87 11.46
CA ILE A 99 0.99 7.62 10.20
C ILE A 99 2.25 8.48 10.17
N ALA A 100 3.38 7.92 9.74
CA ALA A 100 4.61 8.69 9.60
C ALA A 100 5.43 8.24 8.38
N PRO A 101 6.08 9.17 7.66
CA PRO A 101 6.97 8.82 6.56
C PRO A 101 8.23 8.11 7.09
N ILE A 102 8.63 7.04 6.42
CA ILE A 102 9.90 6.32 6.63
C ILE A 102 10.93 6.75 5.59
N LYS A 103 10.49 6.91 4.34
CA LYS A 103 11.31 7.44 3.24
C LYS A 103 10.45 8.28 2.32
N SER A 104 10.83 9.52 2.11
CA SER A 104 10.16 10.45 1.20
C SER A 104 11.02 10.75 -0.03
N ASP A 105 10.41 11.44 -1.00
CA ASP A 105 11.06 11.99 -2.20
C ASP A 105 11.77 10.93 -3.06
N ILE A 106 11.09 9.81 -3.27
CA ILE A 106 11.55 8.72 -4.12
C ILE A 106 10.57 8.49 -5.27
N ASN A 107 11.01 7.77 -6.30
CA ASN A 107 10.12 7.38 -7.38
C ASN A 107 9.26 6.15 -7.00
N TYR A 108 8.23 5.88 -7.79
CA TYR A 108 7.30 4.76 -7.57
C TYR A 108 8.00 3.41 -7.45
N GLY A 109 8.95 3.11 -8.35
CA GLY A 109 9.65 1.83 -8.35
C GLY A 109 10.55 1.64 -7.14
N GLN A 110 11.23 2.71 -6.72
CA GLN A 110 11.99 2.76 -5.48
C GLN A 110 11.07 2.53 -4.27
N ALA A 111 9.90 3.18 -4.25
CA ALA A 111 8.92 3.04 -3.19
C ALA A 111 8.42 1.60 -3.07
N ARG A 112 8.10 0.93 -4.18
CA ARG A 112 7.70 -0.50 -4.19
C ARG A 112 8.79 -1.43 -3.65
N GLY A 113 10.03 -1.27 -4.12
CA GLY A 113 11.15 -2.08 -3.63
C GLY A 113 11.40 -1.87 -2.13
N GLN A 114 11.38 -0.62 -1.68
CA GLN A 114 11.60 -0.27 -0.28
C GLN A 114 10.44 -0.67 0.63
N GLU A 115 9.19 -0.56 0.17
CA GLU A 115 8.00 -1.06 0.87
C GLU A 115 8.16 -2.55 1.19
N GLN A 116 8.57 -3.37 0.21
CA GLN A 116 8.84 -4.79 0.45
C GLN A 116 9.91 -5.02 1.51
N TYR A 117 11.02 -4.26 1.46
CA TYR A 117 12.08 -4.36 2.45
C TYR A 117 11.58 -4.04 3.86
N TYR A 118 10.80 -2.97 4.03
CA TYR A 118 10.28 -2.58 5.35
C TYR A 118 9.19 -3.54 5.84
N ILE A 119 8.37 -4.12 4.96
CA ILE A 119 7.43 -5.19 5.31
C ILE A 119 8.17 -6.37 5.94
N GLU A 120 9.29 -6.78 5.36
CA GLU A 120 10.11 -7.89 5.88
C GLU A 120 10.86 -7.49 7.16
N LYS A 121 11.52 -6.33 7.15
CA LYS A 121 12.29 -5.81 8.30
C LYS A 121 11.44 -5.70 9.56
N TYR A 122 10.21 -5.20 9.41
CA TYR A 122 9.28 -5.02 10.51
C TYR A 122 8.25 -6.15 10.61
N GLN A 123 8.36 -7.21 9.82
CA GLN A 123 7.48 -8.38 9.88
C GLN A 123 5.99 -7.99 9.92
N THR A 124 5.57 -7.03 9.10
CA THR A 124 4.22 -6.48 9.16
C THR A 124 3.18 -7.34 8.45
N ARG A 125 3.55 -8.52 7.93
CA ARG A 125 2.63 -9.49 7.31
C ARG A 125 1.78 -10.23 8.34
N THR A 126 0.98 -9.49 9.09
CA THR A 126 0.06 -10.00 10.12
C THR A 126 -1.40 -9.94 9.69
N GLY A 127 -1.69 -9.37 8.52
CA GLY A 127 -3.05 -9.23 8.03
C GLY A 127 -3.64 -10.54 7.52
N ILE A 128 -4.89 -10.82 7.90
CA ILE A 128 -5.63 -12.01 7.46
C ILE A 128 -6.56 -11.64 6.30
N ILE A 129 -6.50 -12.42 5.22
CA ILE A 129 -7.34 -12.23 4.03
C ILE A 129 -8.79 -12.64 4.35
N GLY A 130 -9.76 -11.88 3.88
CA GLY A 130 -11.19 -12.13 4.12
C GLY A 130 -11.70 -11.74 5.52
N GLN A 131 -10.81 -11.45 6.47
CA GLN A 131 -11.19 -11.01 7.82
C GLN A 131 -11.29 -9.48 7.93
N PRO A 132 -12.24 -8.95 8.73
CA PRO A 132 -12.28 -7.56 9.13
C PRO A 132 -10.97 -7.13 9.81
N THR A 133 -10.61 -5.86 9.66
CA THR A 133 -9.43 -5.28 10.30
C THR A 133 -9.67 -5.14 11.80
N SER A 134 -8.73 -5.64 12.61
CA SER A 134 -8.71 -5.57 14.07
C SER A 134 -7.31 -5.21 14.56
N SER A 135 -7.17 -4.93 15.86
CA SER A 135 -5.87 -4.67 16.49
C SER A 135 -4.85 -5.79 16.27
N ALA A 136 -5.31 -7.04 16.13
CA ALA A 136 -4.46 -8.22 15.96
C ALA A 136 -4.03 -8.50 14.51
N ASN A 137 -4.79 -8.04 13.51
CA ASN A 137 -4.57 -8.38 12.09
C ASN A 137 -4.50 -7.14 11.16
N ARG A 138 -4.21 -5.97 11.72
CA ARG A 138 -4.17 -4.69 10.96
C ARG A 138 -2.92 -4.46 10.12
N GLY A 139 -1.97 -5.39 10.11
CA GLY A 139 -0.78 -5.30 9.25
C GLY A 139 -1.04 -5.57 7.77
N ASN A 140 0.05 -5.65 7.01
CA ASN A 140 0.04 -5.98 5.59
C ASN A 140 -0.56 -7.39 5.37
N LYS A 141 -1.47 -7.50 4.40
CA LYS A 141 -2.03 -8.80 3.97
C LYS A 141 -1.15 -9.45 2.89
N TYR A 142 -0.54 -8.62 2.04
CA TYR A 142 0.24 -9.03 0.88
C TYR A 142 1.65 -8.44 0.94
N ASN A 143 2.55 -9.02 0.15
CA ASN A 143 3.81 -8.37 -0.24
C ASN A 143 3.53 -7.11 -1.07
N SER A 144 4.51 -6.21 -1.17
CA SER A 144 4.41 -5.02 -2.02
C SER A 144 4.30 -5.40 -3.49
N PHE A 145 5.05 -6.41 -3.93
CA PHE A 145 5.02 -6.93 -5.29
C PHE A 145 5.21 -8.45 -5.30
N ASP A 146 4.86 -9.08 -6.43
CA ASP A 146 5.06 -10.51 -6.63
C ASP A 146 6.54 -10.80 -6.94
N LEU A 147 7.18 -11.56 -6.05
CA LEU A 147 8.60 -11.90 -6.13
C LEU A 147 8.92 -12.86 -7.29
N SER A 148 7.93 -13.59 -7.79
CA SER A 148 8.11 -14.54 -8.90
C SER A 148 8.16 -13.85 -10.27
N ARG A 149 7.64 -12.62 -10.39
CA ARG A 149 7.62 -11.87 -11.64
C ARG A 149 9.02 -11.51 -12.14
N THR A 150 9.21 -11.55 -13.45
CA THR A 150 10.50 -11.32 -14.12
C THR A 150 10.46 -10.22 -15.17
N ASP A 151 9.35 -9.50 -15.31
CA ASP A 151 9.26 -8.33 -16.19
C ASP A 151 10.15 -7.16 -15.70
N ASP A 152 10.46 -6.23 -16.60
CA ASP A 152 11.38 -5.11 -16.32
C ASP A 152 11.00 -4.30 -15.07
N ARG A 153 9.70 -4.13 -14.81
CA ARG A 153 9.23 -3.45 -13.59
C ARG A 153 9.56 -4.26 -12.35
N ALA A 154 9.32 -5.57 -12.38
CA ALA A 154 9.66 -6.45 -11.27
C ALA A 154 11.17 -6.51 -11.01
N ILE A 155 11.99 -6.49 -12.07
CA ILE A 155 13.45 -6.38 -11.96
C ILE A 155 13.83 -5.08 -11.26
N TYR A 156 13.24 -3.94 -11.66
CA TYR A 156 13.46 -2.65 -11.01
C TYR A 156 13.09 -2.67 -9.51
N PHE A 157 11.94 -3.25 -9.15
CA PHE A 157 11.52 -3.34 -7.75
C PHE A 157 12.48 -4.21 -6.93
N LYS A 158 12.95 -5.33 -7.48
CA LYS A 158 13.95 -6.22 -6.86
C LYS A 158 15.29 -5.53 -6.68
N GLN A 159 15.71 -4.73 -7.64
CA GLN A 159 16.93 -3.92 -7.52
C GLN A 159 16.80 -2.89 -6.41
N ALA A 160 15.72 -2.10 -6.39
CA ALA A 160 15.46 -1.11 -5.34
C ALA A 160 15.40 -1.75 -3.94
N TYR A 161 14.77 -2.93 -3.81
CA TYR A 161 14.79 -3.74 -2.58
C TYR A 161 16.21 -4.10 -2.15
N SER A 162 17.03 -4.58 -3.08
CA SER A 162 18.39 -5.04 -2.80
C SER A 162 19.31 -3.87 -2.41
N GLU A 163 19.16 -2.71 -3.07
CA GLU A 163 19.91 -1.50 -2.77
C GLU A 163 19.62 -0.98 -1.35
N ILE A 164 18.34 -0.90 -0.95
CA ILE A 164 18.02 -0.41 0.40
C ILE A 164 18.46 -1.42 1.47
N LYS A 165 18.33 -2.71 1.18
CA LYS A 165 18.79 -3.78 2.06
C LYS A 165 20.28 -3.64 2.29
N ALA A 166 21.08 -3.53 1.24
CA ALA A 166 22.52 -3.34 1.32
C ALA A 166 22.88 -2.06 2.11
N LYS A 167 22.27 -0.92 1.77
CA LYS A 167 22.52 0.37 2.45
C LYS A 167 22.30 0.29 3.96
N LEU A 168 21.19 -0.33 4.38
CA LEU A 168 20.81 -0.40 5.80
C LEU A 168 21.45 -1.56 6.57
N THR A 169 21.95 -2.60 5.89
CA THR A 169 22.78 -3.64 6.52
C THR A 169 24.25 -3.21 6.70
N LEU A 170 24.73 -2.25 5.90
CA LEU A 170 26.12 -1.77 5.92
C LEU A 170 26.35 -0.55 6.81
N THR A 171 25.29 0.11 7.31
CA THR A 171 25.41 1.16 8.34
C THR A 171 25.88 0.54 9.68
N PRO A 172 27.02 0.97 10.25
CA PRO A 172 27.76 0.19 11.23
C PRO A 172 27.19 0.31 12.65
N ALA A 173 26.56 -0.76 13.13
CA ALA A 173 26.69 -1.17 14.53
C ALA A 173 27.97 -2.01 14.77
N ASN A 174 28.79 -2.26 13.73
CA ASN A 174 29.95 -3.15 13.75
C ASN A 174 31.34 -2.47 13.68
N LEU A 175 31.47 -1.20 14.08
CA LEU A 175 32.78 -0.53 14.22
C LEU A 175 33.24 -0.33 15.67
N ARG A 176 32.90 -1.26 16.58
CA ARG A 176 33.46 -1.29 17.95
C ARG A 176 34.04 -2.66 18.31
N SER A 177 35.10 -3.08 17.63
CA SER A 177 36.00 -4.14 18.14
C SER A 177 37.36 -4.20 17.41
N GLY A 178 37.86 -3.06 16.94
CA GLY A 178 39.12 -2.99 16.19
C GLY A 178 40.06 -1.89 16.66
N ALA A 179 40.19 -1.69 17.98
CA ALA A 179 41.22 -0.84 18.55
C ALA A 179 41.67 -1.41 19.90
N CYS A 180 42.46 -2.49 19.85
CA CYS A 180 43.41 -2.82 20.90
C CYS A 180 44.40 -3.86 20.36
N LYS A 181 45.56 -3.39 19.92
CA LYS A 181 46.90 -3.83 20.32
C LYS A 181 47.94 -3.00 19.58
#